data_AF-A0A6A9SNQ0-F1
#
_entry.id   AF-A0A6A9SNQ0-F1
#
_cell.length_a   1.000
_cell.length_b   1.000
_cell.length_c   1.000
_cell.angle_alpha   90.00
_cell.angle_beta   90.00
_cell.angle_gamma   90.00
#
_symmetry.space_group_name_H-M   'P 1'
#
loop_
_entity.id
_entity.type
_entity.pdbx_description
1 polymer ?
#
loop_
_entity_poly.entity_id
_entity_poly.type
_entity_poly.pdbx_seq_one_letter_code
_entity_poly.pdbx_strand_id
1 'polypeptide(L)' 'MYLFTGYEPFGDHDTNPSATLAGTFDGRRVAGHEVVGEVLPVVFADAAAEMAALLDEHNP' A
#
# COMPACT_ATOMS: atom_id res chain seq x y z
N MET A 1 -9.03 -4.80 10.48
CA MET A 1 -8.59 -3.67 9.64
C MET A 1 -8.06 -4.30 8.36
N TYR A 2 -7.95 -3.59 7.24
CA TYR A 2 -7.28 -4.14 6.07
C TYR A 2 -6.10 -3.25 5.72
N LEU A 3 -4.90 -3.85 5.66
CA LEU A 3 -3.75 -3.21 5.05
C LEU A 3 -3.78 -3.52 3.54
N PHE A 4 -3.84 -2.49 2.71
CA PHE A 4 -3.91 -2.63 1.26
C PHE A 4 -2.81 -1.83 0.58
N THR A 5 -1.81 -2.53 0.08
CA THR A 5 -0.62 -1.89 -0.52
C THR A 5 -0.66 -1.88 -2.04
N GLY A 6 -0.18 -0.80 -2.64
CA GLY A 6 0.26 -0.72 -4.03
C GLY A 6 1.76 -0.51 -4.14
N TYR A 7 2.28 -0.39 -5.36
CA TYR A 7 3.65 0.02 -5.63
C TYR A 7 3.68 1.31 -6.44
N GLU A 8 4.72 2.12 -6.26
CA GLU A 8 4.99 3.26 -7.12
C GLU A 8 5.20 2.84 -8.60
N PRO A 9 5.22 3.80 -9.56
CA PRO A 9 5.52 3.51 -10.96
C PRO A 9 6.92 2.93 -11.16
N PHE A 10 7.13 2.19 -12.24
CA PHE A 10 8.40 1.55 -12.55
C PHE A 10 8.67 1.47 -14.07
N GLY A 11 9.95 1.37 -14.44
CA GLY A 11 10.36 1.38 -15.83
C GLY A 11 9.98 2.69 -16.52
N ASP A 12 9.36 2.59 -17.70
CA ASP A 12 8.90 3.73 -18.50
C ASP A 12 7.45 4.14 -18.20
N HIS A 13 6.88 3.67 -17.09
CA HIS A 13 5.51 3.98 -16.70
C HIS A 13 5.46 5.15 -15.73
N ASP A 14 4.61 6.14 -16.05
CA ASP A 14 4.36 7.31 -15.19
C ASP A 14 3.39 7.01 -14.03
N THR A 15 2.67 5.89 -14.11
CA THR A 15 1.67 5.50 -13.10
C THR A 15 1.70 4.01 -12.85
N ASN A 16 1.23 3.61 -11.66
CA ASN A 16 0.95 2.22 -11.34
C ASN A 16 -0.50 2.11 -10.84
N PRO A 17 -1.38 1.37 -11.54
CA PRO A 17 -2.76 1.21 -11.12
C PRO A 17 -2.92 0.68 -9.69
N SER A 18 -1.94 -0.09 -9.19
CA SER A 18 -1.96 -0.55 -7.79
C SER A 18 -1.82 0.60 -6.79
N ALA A 19 -0.93 1.57 -7.02
CA ALA A 19 -0.83 2.78 -6.20
C ALA A 19 -2.12 3.60 -6.26
N THR A 20 -2.72 3.74 -7.44
CA THR A 20 -4.00 4.41 -7.59
C THR A 20 -5.10 3.74 -6.77
N LEU A 21 -5.15 2.40 -6.78
CA LEU A 21 -6.11 1.65 -5.97
C LEU A 21 -5.84 1.79 -4.46
N ALA A 22 -4.59 1.68 -4.01
CA ALA A 22 -4.24 1.85 -2.61
C ALA A 22 -4.72 3.21 -2.08
N GLY A 23 -4.35 4.30 -2.75
CA GLY A 23 -4.81 5.65 -2.37
C GLY A 23 -6.31 5.88 -2.55
N THR A 24 -6.97 5.16 -3.47
CA THR A 24 -8.44 5.25 -3.61
C THR A 24 -9.15 4.65 -2.41
N PHE A 25 -8.63 3.56 -1.85
CA PHE A 25 -9.27 2.81 -0.76
C PHE A 25 -8.82 3.26 0.63
N ASP A 26 -7.74 4.02 0.75
CA ASP A 26 -7.28 4.56 2.03
C ASP A 26 -8.40 5.32 2.78
N GLY A 27 -8.54 5.01 4.07
CA GLY A 27 -9.58 5.52 4.96
C GLY A 27 -11.00 5.02 4.68
N ARG A 28 -11.23 4.19 3.65
CA ARG A 28 -12.57 3.66 3.36
C ARG A 28 -12.94 2.53 4.30
N ARG A 29 -14.25 2.27 4.42
CA ARG A 29 -14.78 1.08 5.10
C ARG A 29 -15.28 0.06 4.09
N VAL A 30 -14.76 -1.17 4.17
CA VAL A 30 -15.19 -2.32 3.35
C VAL A 30 -15.59 -3.45 4.29
N ALA A 31 -16.82 -3.97 4.11
CA ALA A 31 -17.37 -5.01 4.98
C ALA A 31 -17.27 -4.69 6.49
N GLY A 32 -17.39 -3.41 6.85
CA GLY A 32 -17.30 -2.94 8.25
C GLY A 32 -15.88 -2.67 8.76
N HIS A 33 -14.83 -3.04 8.02
CA HIS A 33 -13.43 -2.80 8.38
C HIS A 33 -12.86 -1.58 7.67
N GLU A 34 -12.08 -0.77 8.39
CA GLU A 34 -11.28 0.31 7.82
C GLU A 34 -10.13 -0.26 6.99
N VAL A 35 -9.85 0.39 5.85
CA VAL A 35 -8.73 0.10 4.97
C VAL A 35 -7.68 1.19 5.17
N VAL A 36 -6.43 0.78 5.39
CA VAL A 36 -5.25 1.64 5.31
C VAL A 36 -4.54 1.33 4.01
N GLY A 37 -4.46 2.35 3.15
CA GLY A 37 -3.93 2.25 1.80
C GLY A 37 -2.55 2.85 1.69
N GLU A 38 -1.54 2.03 1.39
CA GLU A 38 -0.13 2.46 1.37
C GLU A 38 0.54 2.17 0.02
N VAL A 39 1.52 2.98 -0.35
CA VAL A 39 2.28 2.81 -1.60
C VAL A 39 3.73 2.50 -1.27
N LEU A 40 4.18 1.31 -1.66
CA LEU A 40 5.54 0.84 -1.45
C LEU A 40 6.48 1.27 -2.59
N PRO A 41 7.78 1.49 -2.30
CA PRO A 41 8.76 1.77 -3.32
C PRO A 41 9.04 0.54 -4.19
N VAL A 42 9.48 0.73 -5.43
CA VAL A 42 9.95 -0.37 -6.30
C VAL A 42 11.45 -0.59 -6.09
N VAL A 43 11.81 -0.81 -4.83
CA VAL A 43 13.20 -1.07 -4.38
C VAL A 43 13.19 -2.25 -3.42
N PHE A 44 13.93 -3.31 -3.75
CA PHE A 44 13.83 -4.61 -3.05
C PHE A 44 13.98 -4.52 -1.53
N ALA A 45 15.05 -3.87 -1.05
CA ALA A 45 15.33 -3.79 0.39
C ALA A 45 14.35 -2.88 1.12
N ASP A 46 14.03 -1.73 0.51
CA ASP A 46 13.20 -0.70 1.13
C ASP A 46 11.73 -1.15 1.19
N ALA A 47 11.21 -1.78 0.12
CA ALA A 47 9.85 -2.31 0.10
C ALA A 47 9.62 -3.37 1.19
N ALA A 48 10.61 -4.22 1.45
CA ALA A 48 10.54 -5.23 2.50
C ALA A 48 10.56 -4.59 3.90
N ALA A 49 11.41 -3.58 4.10
CA ALA A 49 11.50 -2.86 5.36
C ALA A 49 10.23 -2.06 5.66
N GLU A 50 9.68 -1.36 4.67
CA GLU A 50 8.44 -0.60 4.82
C GLU A 50 7.24 -1.51 5.05
N MET A 51 7.11 -2.62 4.32
CA MET A 51 6.05 -3.59 4.58
C MET A 51 6.13 -4.15 6.01
N ALA A 52 7.33 -4.46 6.52
CA ALA A 52 7.49 -4.92 7.90
C ALA A 52 7.05 -3.85 8.91
N ALA A 53 7.40 -2.59 8.69
CA ALA A 53 6.98 -1.48 9.54
C ALA A 53 5.44 -1.31 9.54
N LEU A 54 4.79 -1.40 8.37
CA LEU A 54 3.33 -1.31 8.25
C LEU A 54 2.63 -2.46 8.96
N LEU A 55 3.18 -3.68 8.89
CA LEU A 55 2.64 -4.83 9.61
C LEU A 55 2.76 -4.64 11.13
N ASP A 56 3.90 -4.15 11.62
CA ASP A 56 4.13 -3.89 13.04
C ASP A 56 3.24 -2.75 13.57
N GLU A 57 3.06 -1.68 12.79
CA GLU A 57 2.26 -0.52 13.18
C GLU A 57 0.76 -0.85 13.25
N HIS A 58 0.26 -1.57 12.25
CA HIS A 58 -1.17 -1.73 12.06
C HIS A 58 -1.72 -3.06 12.56
N ASN A 59 -0.88 -4.10 12.67
CA ASN A 59 -1.27 -5.46 13.06
C ASN A 59 -2.62 -5.90 12.45
N PRO A 60 -2.74 -5.84 11.10
CA PRO A 60 -4.02 -5.90 10.39
C PRO A 60 -4.80 -7.21 10.56
#